data_AF-A0A2T2QZW8-F1
#
_entry.id   AF-A0A2T2QZW8-F1
#
_cell.length_a   1.000
_cell.length_b   1.000
_cell.length_c   1.000
_cell.angle_alpha   90.00
_cell.angle_beta   90.00
_cell.angle_gamma   90.00
#
_symmetry.space_group_name_H-M   'P 1'
#
loop_
_entity.id
_entity.type
_entity.pdbx_description
1 polymer ?
#
loop_
_entity_poly.entity_id
_entity_poly.type
_entity_poly.pdbx_seq_one_letter_code
_entity_poly.pdbx_strand_id
1 'polypeptide(L)'
;MISFPLYTLLFIYFLFLAVFVVFILINFYHILEAQIFSTATFLFTFFVISASLLVVYFTWEILSAVDWQQQVVLFNPNWFQ
;
A
#
# COMPACT_ATOMS: atom_id res chain seq x y z
N MET A 1 -21.45 3.23 -19.80
CA MET A 1 -20.21 3.62 -19.09
C MET A 1 -20.30 3.03 -17.71
N ILE A 2 -19.37 2.14 -17.34
CA ILE A 2 -19.28 1.65 -15.96
C ILE A 2 -18.31 2.60 -15.25
N SER A 3 -18.81 3.34 -14.27
CA SER A 3 -18.01 4.19 -13.40
C SER A 3 -18.31 3.90 -11.94
N PHE A 4 -17.31 4.10 -11.10
CA PHE A 4 -17.46 4.08 -9.65
C PHE A 4 -16.57 5.17 -9.05
N PRO A 5 -16.89 5.65 -7.84
CA PRO A 5 -16.07 6.64 -7.17
C PRO A 5 -14.74 6.03 -6.70
N LEU A 6 -13.66 6.81 -6.82
CA LEU A 6 -12.29 6.43 -6.51
C LEU A 6 -12.12 5.82 -5.12
N TYR A 7 -12.89 6.29 -4.12
CA TYR A 7 -12.85 5.75 -2.76
C TYR A 7 -13.03 4.22 -2.72
N THR A 8 -13.78 3.64 -3.66
CA THR A 8 -14.01 2.19 -3.72
C THR A 8 -12.70 1.42 -3.87
N LEU A 9 -11.80 1.90 -4.75
CA LEU A 9 -10.47 1.31 -4.93
C LEU A 9 -9.57 1.59 -3.74
N LEU A 10 -9.64 2.79 -3.17
CA LEU A 10 -8.83 3.17 -2.01
C LEU A 10 -9.17 2.31 -0.79
N PHE A 11 -10.45 1.97 -0.56
CA PHE A 11 -10.84 1.05 0.52
C PHE A 11 -10.26 -0.34 0.35
N ILE A 12 -10.30 -0.88 -0.88
CA ILE A 12 -9.68 -2.19 -1.18
C ILE A 12 -8.16 -2.11 -0.94
N TYR A 13 -7.52 -1.04 -1.41
CA TYR A 13 -6.10 -0.78 -1.15
C TYR A 13 -5.78 -0.73 0.34
N PHE A 14 -6.57 -0.02 1.16
CA PHE A 14 -6.38 0.04 2.61
C PHE A 14 -6.55 -1.31 3.30
N LEU A 15 -7.43 -2.19 2.80
CA LEU A 15 -7.53 -3.56 3.29
C LEU A 15 -6.21 -4.33 3.05
N PHE A 16 -5.64 -4.24 1.85
CA PHE A 16 -4.34 -4.85 1.56
C PHE A 16 -3.22 -4.25 2.42
N LEU A 17 -3.24 -2.93 2.63
CA LEU A 17 -2.28 -2.25 3.50
C LEU A 17 -2.38 -2.75 4.94
N ALA A 18 -3.59 -2.94 5.47
CA ALA A 18 -3.80 -3.48 6.81
C ALA A 18 -3.25 -4.91 6.94
N VAL A 19 -3.56 -5.78 5.97
CA VAL A 19 -3.03 -7.15 5.92
C VAL A 19 -1.49 -7.12 5.87
N PHE A 20 -0.92 -6.27 5.02
CA PHE A 20 0.52 -6.09 4.91
C PHE A 20 1.18 -5.66 6.24
N VAL A 21 0.58 -4.71 6.96
CA VAL A 21 1.05 -4.28 8.29
C VAL A 21 1.04 -5.45 9.28
N VAL A 22 -0.02 -6.26 9.31
CA VAL A 22 -0.09 -7.46 10.16
C VAL A 22 1.05 -8.43 9.84
N PHE A 23 1.31 -8.72 8.57
CA PHE A 23 2.42 -9.60 8.17
C PHE A 23 3.79 -9.03 8.53
N ILE A 24 4.02 -7.72 8.39
CA ILE A 24 5.25 -7.07 8.85
C ILE A 24 5.43 -7.27 10.36
N LEU A 25 4.37 -7.06 11.15
CA LEU A 25 4.44 -7.20 12.60
C LEU A 25 4.73 -8.65 13.02
N ILE A 26 4.10 -9.63 12.37
CA ILE A 26 4.37 -11.06 12.61
C ILE A 26 5.83 -11.40 12.28
N ASN A 27 6.33 -10.96 11.13
CA ASN A 27 7.73 -11.19 10.73
C ASN A 27 8.71 -10.55 11.72
N PHE A 28 8.42 -9.33 12.17
CA PHE A 28 9.24 -8.66 13.17
C PHE A 28 9.24 -9.41 14.51
N TYR A 29 8.06 -9.87 14.95
CA TYR A 29 7.93 -10.71 16.14
C TYR A 29 8.74 -12.02 16.02
N HIS A 30 8.68 -12.71 14.88
CA HIS A 30 9.48 -13.92 14.65
C HIS A 30 10.99 -13.65 14.70
N ILE A 31 11.46 -12.52 14.18
CA ILE A 31 12.88 -12.13 14.28
C ILE A 31 13.30 -11.97 15.75
N LEU A 32 12.45 -11.35 16.57
CA LEU A 32 12.70 -11.14 17.99
C LEU A 32 12.71 -12.47 18.77
N GLU A 33 11.69 -13.31 18.56
CA GLU A 33 11.56 -14.61 19.23
C GLU A 33 12.71 -15.55 18.88
N ALA A 34 13.06 -15.64 17.59
CA ALA A 34 14.14 -16.50 17.11
C ALA A 34 15.55 -15.93 17.37
N GLN A 35 15.65 -14.73 17.96
CA GLN A 35 16.91 -14.03 18.28
C GLN A 35 17.87 -13.91 17.07
N ILE A 36 17.32 -13.74 15.86
CA ILE A 36 18.11 -13.70 14.61
C ILE A 36 18.62 -12.28 14.37
N PHE A 37 19.48 -11.79 15.26
CA PHE A 37 20.05 -10.45 15.21
C PHE A 37 21.37 -10.42 14.44
N SER A 38 21.27 -10.60 13.12
CA SER A 38 22.41 -10.45 12.21
C SER A 38 22.37 -9.11 11.48
N THR A 39 23.52 -8.64 10.99
CA THR A 39 23.59 -7.47 10.09
C THR A 39 22.69 -7.65 8.87
N ALA A 40 22.59 -8.87 8.35
CA ALA A 40 21.70 -9.18 7.23
C ALA A 40 20.23 -8.94 7.61
N THR A 41 19.77 -9.51 8.73
CA THR A 41 18.39 -9.32 9.22
C THR A 41 18.06 -7.84 9.44
N PHE A 42 19.01 -7.08 10.00
CA PHE A 42 18.87 -5.63 10.17
C PHE A 42 18.69 -4.92 8.82
N LEU A 43 19.57 -5.15 7.85
CA LEU A 43 19.51 -4.49 6.55
C LEU A 43 18.20 -4.82 5.83
N PHE A 44 17.80 -6.10 5.77
CA PHE A 44 16.54 -6.50 5.15
C PHE A 44 15.33 -5.83 5.81
N THR A 45 15.27 -5.85 7.15
CA THR A 45 14.17 -5.22 7.91
C THR A 45 14.15 -3.71 7.70
N PHE A 46 15.31 -3.05 7.75
CA PHE A 46 15.45 -1.62 7.52
C PHE A 46 14.97 -1.21 6.13
N PHE A 47 15.41 -1.91 5.07
CA PHE A 47 15.01 -1.60 3.71
C PHE A 47 13.53 -1.87 3.47
N VAL A 48 12.98 -2.97 3.97
CA VAL A 48 11.54 -3.27 3.82
C VAL A 48 10.70 -2.20 4.51
N ILE A 49 11.01 -1.84 5.75
CA ILE A 49 10.27 -0.80 6.48
C ILE A 49 10.43 0.57 5.80
N SER A 50 11.66 0.96 5.46
CA SER A 50 11.92 2.27 4.84
C SER A 50 11.24 2.39 3.48
N ALA A 51 11.33 1.38 2.63
CA ALA A 51 10.67 1.36 1.33
C ALA A 51 9.14 1.41 1.49
N SER A 52 8.59 0.67 2.46
CA SER A 52 7.15 0.69 2.74
C SER A 52 6.67 2.07 3.19
N LEU A 53 7.43 2.72 4.09
CA LEU A 53 7.14 4.08 4.55
C LEU A 53 7.20 5.09 3.40
N LEU A 54 8.21 4.98 2.51
CA LEU A 54 8.31 5.83 1.32
C LEU A 54 7.13 5.64 0.37
N VAL A 55 6.71 4.39 0.13
CA VAL A 55 5.53 4.11 -0.70
C VAL A 55 4.28 4.72 -0.11
N VAL A 56 4.04 4.55 1.19
CA VAL A 56 2.88 5.16 1.88
C VAL A 56 2.96 6.68 1.84
N TYR A 57 4.13 7.27 2.08
CA TYR A 57 4.36 8.71 2.00
C TYR A 57 4.04 9.28 0.61
N PHE A 58 4.61 8.71 -0.44
CA PHE A 58 4.34 9.18 -1.81
C PHE A 58 2.89 8.94 -2.22
N THR A 59 2.29 7.83 -1.79
CA THR A 59 0.86 7.56 -2.01
C THR A 59 0.00 8.64 -1.35
N TRP A 60 0.32 9.02 -0.11
CA TRP A 60 -0.35 10.09 0.61
C TRP A 60 -0.19 11.44 -0.11
N GLU A 61 1.03 11.82 -0.48
CA GLU A 61 1.30 13.07 -1.20
C GLU A 61 0.46 13.17 -2.48
N ILE A 62 0.40 12.10 -3.27
CA ILE A 62 -0.40 12.06 -4.51
C ILE A 62 -1.90 12.15 -4.19
N LEU A 63 -2.39 11.41 -3.20
CA LEU A 63 -3.83 11.35 -2.87
C LEU A 63 -4.34 12.58 -2.13
N SER A 64 -3.47 13.34 -1.47
CA SER A 64 -3.84 14.52 -0.68
C SER A 64 -4.52 15.61 -1.50
N ALA A 65 -4.18 15.71 -2.79
CA ALA A 65 -4.74 16.68 -3.72
C ALA A 65 -5.88 16.13 -4.60
N VAL A 66 -6.22 14.85 -4.46
CA VAL A 66 -7.22 14.16 -5.30
C VAL A 66 -8.57 14.14 -4.60
N ASP A 67 -9.65 14.44 -5.32
CA ASP A 67 -11.01 14.22 -4.81
C ASP A 67 -11.35 12.72 -4.83
N TRP A 68 -11.60 12.15 -3.66
CA TRP A 68 -11.92 10.73 -3.52
C TRP A 68 -13.32 10.37 -4.05
N GLN A 69 -14.19 11.38 -4.25
CA GLN A 69 -15.49 11.21 -4.91
C GLN A 69 -15.38 11.24 -6.44
N GLN A 70 -14.20 11.54 -6.99
CA GLN A 70 -13.97 11.54 -8.43
C GLN A 70 -14.35 10.19 -9.04
N GLN A 71 -15.12 10.25 -10.13
CA GLN A 71 -15.56 9.06 -10.87
C GLN A 71 -14.40 8.48 -11.67
N VAL A 72 -14.11 7.21 -11.44
CA VAL A 72 -13.20 6.41 -12.27
C VAL A 72 -14.03 5.74 -13.34
N VAL A 73 -13.75 6.03 -14.62
CA VAL A 73 -14.44 5.44 -15.78
C VAL A 73 -13.59 4.29 -16.30
N LEU A 74 -14.04 3.04 -16.10
CA LEU A 74 -13.29 1.84 -16.51
C LEU A 74 -13.51 1.42 -17.97
N PHE A 75 -14.65 1.77 -18.56
CA PHE A 75 -14.97 1.40 -19.94
C PHE A 75 -15.67 2.58 -20.62
N ASN A 76 -14.87 3.39 -21.34
CA ASN A 76 -15.39 4.40 -22.25
C ASN A 76 -15.42 3.81 -23.68
N PRO A 77 -16.61 3.67 -24.31
CA PRO A 77 -16.72 3.20 -25.70
C PRO A 77 -15.92 4.04 -26.70
N ASN A 78 -15.63 5.30 -26.37
CA ASN A 78 -14.90 6.24 -27.22
C ASN A 78 -13.36 6.05 -27.16
N TRP A 79 -12.84 5.08 -26.40
CA TRP A 79 -11.39 4.80 -26.38
C TRP A 79 -10.87 4.08 -27.64
N PHE A 80 -11.78 3.50 -28.43
CA PHE A 80 -11.44 2.74 -29.64
C PHE A 80 -12.03 3.36 -30.93
N GLN A 81 -12.61 4.56 -30.83
CA GLN A 81 -13.04 5.38 -31.97
C GLN A 81 -12.02 6.49 -32.20
#